data_AF-A0A6M8B1Z9-F1
#
_entry.id   AF-A0A6M8B1Z9-F1
#
_cell.length_a   1.000
_cell.length_b   1.000
_cell.length_c   1.000
_cell.angle_alpha   90.00
_cell.angle_beta   90.00
_cell.angle_gamma   90.00
#
_symmetry.space_group_name_H-M   'P 1'
#
loop_
_entity.id
_entity.type
_entity.pdbx_description
1 polymer ?
#
loop_
_entity_poly.entity_id
_entity_poly.type
_entity_poly.pdbx_seq_one_letter_code
_entity_poly.pdbx_strand_id
1 'polypeptide(L)'
;MPRLLLSEPSRQALTVADPARPDNPDAAVALPLVVGATWQGIDPPLPDARPGVLYVTSRVVAEHYPDRTDLVWPDDLVRDADGQVVAARRLACARRRA
;
A
#
# COMPACT_ATOMS: atom_id res chain seq x y z
N MET A 1 3.33 18.23 7.10
CA MET A 1 3.48 16.77 7.18
C MET A 1 2.90 16.19 5.91
N PRO A 2 3.72 15.61 5.01
CA PRO A 2 3.24 14.95 3.79
C PRO A 2 2.21 13.87 4.15
N ARG A 3 1.08 13.84 3.43
CA ARG A 3 0.01 12.85 3.61
C ARG A 3 -0.24 12.11 2.31
N LEU A 4 -0.48 10.80 2.42
CA LEU A 4 -0.89 9.98 1.30
C LEU A 4 -2.29 10.38 0.86
N LEU A 5 -2.45 10.74 -0.41
CA LEU A 5 -3.75 10.98 -1.01
C LEU A 5 -4.24 9.67 -1.63
N LEU A 6 -5.43 9.26 -1.20
CA LEU A 6 -6.09 8.05 -1.63
C LEU A 6 -7.46 8.41 -2.19
N SER A 7 -7.90 7.69 -3.23
CA SER A 7 -9.27 7.83 -3.72
C SER A 7 -10.29 7.32 -2.69
N GLU A 8 -11.53 7.78 -2.81
CA GLU A 8 -12.60 7.19 -2.04
C GLU A 8 -12.80 5.72 -2.47
N PRO A 9 -12.82 4.77 -1.52
CA PRO A 9 -13.12 3.39 -1.85
C PRO A 9 -14.55 3.32 -2.40
N SER A 10 -14.76 2.48 -3.41
CA SER A 10 -16.09 2.28 -3.98
C SER A 10 -16.67 0.93 -3.61
N ARG A 11 -18.00 0.88 -3.51
CA ARG A 11 -18.75 -0.35 -3.28
C ARG A 11 -19.57 -0.66 -4.51
N GLN A 12 -19.49 -1.89 -4.95
CA GLN A 12 -20.18 -2.41 -6.13
C GLN A 12 -20.77 -3.77 -5.79
N ALA A 13 -21.64 -4.28 -6.66
CA ALA A 13 -22.12 -5.66 -6.60
C ALA A 13 -21.67 -6.37 -7.87
N LEU A 14 -21.04 -7.54 -7.72
CA LEU A 14 -20.67 -8.40 -8.83
C LEU A 14 -21.66 -9.56 -8.91
N THR A 15 -22.31 -9.72 -10.06
CA THR A 15 -23.15 -10.87 -10.34
C THR A 15 -22.27 -12.03 -10.78
N VAL A 16 -22.33 -13.16 -10.07
CA VAL A 16 -21.59 -14.38 -10.39
C VAL A 16 -22.56 -15.57 -10.47
N ALA A 17 -22.14 -16.65 -11.13
CA ALA A 17 -22.89 -17.90 -11.13
C ALA A 17 -23.11 -18.40 -9.70
N ASP A 18 -24.31 -18.90 -9.41
CA ASP A 18 -24.69 -19.38 -8.08
C ASP A 18 -24.06 -20.75 -7.79
N PRO A 19 -23.06 -20.86 -6.88
CA PRO A 19 -22.41 -22.13 -6.59
C PRO A 19 -23.34 -23.12 -5.89
N ALA A 20 -24.46 -22.67 -5.30
CA ALA A 20 -25.46 -23.55 -4.72
C ALA A 20 -26.36 -24.22 -5.78
N ARG A 21 -26.30 -23.77 -7.04
CA ARG A 21 -27.07 -24.31 -8.17
C ARG A 21 -26.17 -24.54 -9.40
N PRO A 22 -25.19 -25.46 -9.31
CA PRO A 22 -24.18 -25.64 -10.35
C PRO A 22 -24.76 -26.12 -11.69
N ASP A 23 -25.91 -26.80 -11.68
CA ASP A 23 -26.56 -27.34 -12.89
C ASP A 23 -27.49 -26.33 -13.60
N ASN A 24 -27.68 -25.14 -13.01
CA ASN A 24 -28.50 -24.09 -13.62
C ASN A 24 -27.60 -22.95 -14.12
N PRO A 25 -27.34 -22.86 -15.44
CA PRO A 25 -26.47 -21.83 -16.01
C PRO A 25 -27.05 -20.42 -15.89
N ASP A 26 -28.37 -20.28 -15.66
CA ASP A 26 -29.04 -18.99 -15.48
C ASP A 26 -29.13 -18.58 -13.99
N ALA A 27 -28.71 -19.43 -13.06
CA ALA A 27 -28.71 -19.09 -11.63
C ALA A 27 -27.52 -18.20 -11.28
N ALA A 28 -27.79 -17.04 -10.69
CA ALA A 28 -26.78 -16.07 -10.29
C ALA A 28 -27.00 -15.51 -8.88
N VAL A 29 -25.91 -15.13 -8.22
CA VAL A 29 -25.88 -14.46 -6.92
C VAL A 29 -25.10 -13.15 -7.01
N ALA A 30 -25.62 -12.11 -6.34
CA ALA A 30 -24.92 -10.82 -6.24
C ALA A 30 -23.98 -10.84 -5.02
N LEU A 31 -22.70 -10.61 -5.25
CA LEU A 31 -21.67 -10.52 -4.22
C LEU A 31 -21.25 -9.05 -4.00
N PRO A 32 -21.16 -8.57 -2.74
CA PRO A 32 -20.63 -7.25 -2.47
C PRO A 32 -19.13 -7.20 -2.80
N LEU A 33 -18.75 -6.26 -3.66
CA LEU A 33 -17.37 -5.97 -4.03
C LEU A 33 -16.98 -4.61 -3.44
N VAL A 34 -15.90 -4.60 -2.66
CA VAL A 34 -15.28 -3.35 -2.18
C VAL A 34 -14.02 -3.13 -2.99
N VAL A 35 -14.00 -2.07 -3.79
CA VAL A 35 -12.78 -1.61 -4.45
C VAL A 35 -12.07 -0.69 -3.48
N GLY A 36 -10.91 -1.13 -3.02
CA GLY A 36 -10.07 -0.37 -2.10
C GLY A 36 -9.64 0.97 -2.69
N ALA A 37 -9.29 1.89 -1.81
CA ALA A 37 -8.75 3.18 -2.19
C ALA A 37 -7.46 3.04 -3.00
N THR A 38 -7.34 3.80 -4.08
CA THR A 38 -6.18 3.83 -4.97
C THR A 38 -5.28 5.02 -4.66
N TRP A 39 -3.98 4.86 -4.84
CA TRP A 39 -3.01 5.94 -4.69
C TRP A 39 -3.29 7.08 -5.67
N GLN A 40 -3.29 8.32 -5.19
CA GLN A 40 -3.44 9.53 -6.01
C GLN A 40 -2.22 10.45 -5.95
N GLY A 41 -1.46 10.42 -4.84
CA GLY A 41 -0.37 11.37 -4.64
C GLY A 41 0.10 11.45 -3.19
N ILE A 42 0.98 12.42 -2.95
CA ILE A 42 1.38 12.86 -1.62
C ILE A 42 1.28 14.38 -1.58
N ASP A 43 0.66 14.92 -0.52
CA ASP A 43 0.51 16.37 -0.33
C ASP A 43 1.04 16.84 1.04
N PRO A 44 1.99 17.80 1.09
CA PRO A 44 2.78 18.31 -0.05
C PRO A 44 3.62 17.19 -0.69
N PRO A 45 4.07 17.36 -1.95
CA PRO A 45 4.91 16.37 -2.62
C PRO A 45 6.18 16.08 -1.82
N LEU A 46 6.78 14.90 -2.07
CA LEU A 46 8.06 14.56 -1.46
C LEU A 46 9.12 15.60 -1.85
N PRO A 47 10.00 16.01 -0.93
CA PRO A 47 11.14 16.84 -1.26
C PRO A 47 12.03 16.18 -2.32
N ASP A 48 12.72 17.02 -3.09
CA ASP A 48 13.72 16.56 -4.04
C ASP A 48 14.83 15.76 -3.36
N ALA A 49 15.39 14.82 -4.12
CA ALA A 49 16.53 14.05 -3.67
C ALA A 49 17.73 14.98 -3.43
N ARG A 50 18.46 14.71 -2.34
CA ARG A 50 19.64 15.51 -1.96
C ARG A 50 20.85 14.59 -1.78
N PRO A 51 22.04 14.99 -2.27
CA PRO A 51 23.26 14.21 -2.05
C PRO A 51 23.49 13.92 -0.56
N GLY A 52 23.71 12.65 -0.23
CA GLY A 52 24.00 12.18 1.13
C GLY A 52 22.81 12.19 2.10
N VAL A 53 21.57 12.39 1.61
CA VAL A 53 20.36 12.40 2.44
C VAL A 53 19.50 11.19 2.11
N LEU A 54 18.99 10.52 3.15
CA LEU A 54 17.94 9.51 3.04
C LEU A 54 16.65 10.05 3.66
N TYR A 55 15.52 9.80 3.01
CA TYR A 55 14.20 10.11 3.55
C TYR A 55 13.54 8.83 4.06
N VAL A 56 13.22 8.83 5.36
CA VAL A 56 12.47 7.74 5.98
C VAL A 56 10.98 7.92 5.67
N THR A 57 10.41 6.94 4.99
CA THR A 57 9.01 6.92 4.52
C THR A 57 8.34 5.60 4.88
N SER A 58 7.07 5.42 4.51
CA SER A 58 6.44 4.11 4.53
C SER A 58 6.87 3.28 3.32
N ARG A 59 6.85 1.96 3.44
CA ARG A 59 7.18 1.05 2.34
C ARG A 59 6.35 1.33 1.07
N VAL A 60 5.05 1.55 1.21
CA VAL A 60 4.14 1.90 0.10
C VAL A 60 4.60 3.13 -0.66
N VAL A 61 5.08 4.17 0.05
CA VAL A 61 5.57 5.38 -0.59
C VAL A 61 6.85 5.09 -1.36
N ALA A 62 7.84 4.45 -0.73
CA ALA A 62 9.10 4.12 -1.40
C ALA A 62 8.91 3.20 -2.62
N GLU A 63 8.03 2.21 -2.54
CA GLU A 63 7.72 1.32 -3.67
C GLU A 63 6.99 2.02 -4.81
N HIS A 64 6.25 3.11 -4.53
CA HIS A 64 5.58 3.91 -5.55
C HIS A 64 6.56 4.79 -6.36
N TYR A 65 7.72 5.12 -5.81
CA TYR A 65 8.78 5.89 -6.49
C TYR A 65 10.00 4.99 -6.77
N PRO A 66 9.90 4.01 -7.69
CA PRO A 66 10.95 3.00 -7.91
C PRO A 66 12.30 3.60 -8.37
N ASP A 67 12.28 4.79 -8.98
CA ASP A 67 13.48 5.48 -9.45
C ASP A 67 14.20 6.27 -8.35
N ARG A 68 13.55 6.47 -7.19
CA ARG A 68 14.12 7.19 -6.06
C ARG A 68 14.91 6.24 -5.16
N THR A 69 16.24 6.38 -5.21
CA THR A 69 17.17 5.52 -4.42
C THR A 69 17.45 6.05 -3.01
N ASP A 70 16.94 7.23 -2.68
CA ASP A 70 17.10 7.92 -1.40
C ASP A 70 15.91 7.68 -0.44
N LEU A 71 14.90 6.92 -0.84
CA LEU A 71 13.76 6.57 0.00
C LEU A 71 13.99 5.24 0.71
N VAL A 72 13.83 5.25 2.02
CA VAL A 72 14.01 4.09 2.89
C VAL A 72 12.83 3.94 3.84
N TRP A 73 12.63 2.76 4.41
CA TRP A 73 11.63 2.53 5.46
C TRP A 73 12.22 1.68 6.59
N PRO A 74 11.70 1.82 7.83
CA PRO A 74 12.09 0.96 8.94
C PRO A 74 11.80 -0.52 8.63
N ASP A 75 12.79 -1.39 8.84
CA ASP A 75 12.67 -2.83 8.69
C ASP A 75 13.30 -3.53 9.90
N ASP A 76 12.96 -4.81 10.13
CA ASP A 76 13.35 -5.53 11.34
C ASP A 76 12.96 -4.75 12.60
N LEU A 77 11.64 -4.52 12.73
CA LEU A 77 11.04 -3.71 13.79
C LEU A 77 11.23 -4.37 15.16
N VAL A 78 11.67 -3.57 16.13
CA VAL A 78 11.75 -3.95 17.53
C VAL A 78 10.48 -3.53 18.24
N ARG A 79 9.87 -4.46 18.98
CA ARG A 79 8.66 -4.22 19.75
C ARG A 79 8.93 -4.34 21.24
N ASP A 80 8.21 -3.55 22.03
CA ASP A 80 8.20 -3.68 23.49
C ASP A 80 7.29 -4.84 23.95
N ALA A 81 7.10 -4.95 25.28
CA ALA A 81 6.29 -6.00 25.90
C ALA A 81 4.79 -5.90 25.54
N ASP A 82 4.31 -4.70 25.20
CA ASP A 82 2.92 -4.44 24.78
C ASP A 82 2.73 -4.60 23.26
N GLY A 83 3.79 -5.01 22.55
CA GLY A 83 3.79 -5.21 21.11
C GLY A 83 3.88 -3.90 20.31
N GLN A 84 4.11 -2.75 20.94
CA GLN A 84 4.28 -1.47 20.26
C GLN A 84 5.65 -1.41 19.59
N VAL A 85 5.72 -0.81 18.41
CA VAL A 85 6.99 -0.63 17.69
C VAL A 85 7.76 0.53 18.33
N VAL A 86 8.95 0.25 18.86
CA VAL A 86 9.79 1.24 19.56
C VAL A 86 11.11 1.53 18.85
N ALA A 87 11.55 0.65 17.95
CA ALA A 87 12.75 0.86 17.13
C ALA A 87 12.73 0.00 15.86
N ALA A 88 13.76 0.15 15.03
CA ALA A 88 14.04 -0.72 13.90
C ALA A 88 15.54 -1.00 13.85
N ARG A 89 15.93 -2.25 13.54
CA ARG A 89 17.35 -2.63 13.49
C ARG A 89 18.02 -2.24 12.19
N ARG A 90 17.24 -2.04 11.13
CA ARG A 90 17.75 -1.67 9.82
C ARG A 90 16.75 -0.81 9.05
N LEU A 91 17.24 -0.25 7.96
CA LEU A 91 16.43 0.44 6.96
C LEU A 91 16.44 -0.41 5.70
N ALA A 92 15.26 -0.61 5.11
CA ALA A 92 15.11 -1.24 3.81
C ALA A 92 14.86 -0.19 2.73
N CYS A 93 15.14 -0.55 1.48
CA CYS A 93 14.92 0.29 0.31
C CYS A 93 14.29 -0.51 -0.82
N ALA A 94 13.67 0.18 -1.79
CA ALA A 94 13.09 -0.48 -2.95
C ALA A 94 14.20 -1.18 -3.75
N ARG A 95 13.95 -2.42 -4.16
CA ARG A 95 14.90 -3.16 -5.00
C ARG A 95 15.10 -2.38 -6.28
N ARG A 96 16.35 -2.04 -6.63
CA ARG A 96 16.65 -1.49 -7.95
C ARG A 96 16.17 -2.48 -9.01
N ARG A 97 15.29 -2.04 -9.91
CA ARG A 97 15.10 -2.76 -11.17
C ARG A 97 16.41 -2.62 -11.94
N ALA A 98 16.98 -3.75 -12.36
CA ALA A 98 18.16 -3.80 -13.19
C ALA A 98 17.84 -3.32 -14.61
#